data_AF-A0A7Z9WM73-F1
#
_entry.id   AF-A0A7Z9WM73-F1
#
_cell.length_a   1.000
_cell.length_b   1.000
_cell.length_c   1.000
_cell.angle_alpha   90.00
_cell.angle_beta   90.00
_cell.angle_gamma   90.00
#
_symmetry.space_group_name_H-M   'P 1'
#
loop_
_entity.id
_entity.type
_entity.pdbx_description
1 polymer ?
#
loop_
_entity_poly.entity_id
_entity_poly.type
_entity_poly.pdbx_seq_one_letter_code
_entity_poly.pdbx_strand_id
1 'polypeptide(L)'
;MVQVLHGEALPLENARTRRGALRRLAEIAADMAPFEELAVMHARAPTLAQELAGMLAHLHPPERIVVSQVGAILGTHVGPGAVGICCVLKR
;
A
#
# COMPACT_ATOMS: atom_id res chain seq x y z
N MET A 1 -5.33 2.76 9.94
CA MET A 1 -4.89 3.00 8.55
C MET A 1 -4.84 4.50 8.34
N VAL A 2 -3.86 4.95 7.57
CA VAL A 2 -3.61 6.36 7.28
C VAL A 2 -3.46 6.50 5.78
N GLN A 3 -3.94 7.60 5.23
CA GLN A 3 -3.71 8.00 3.85
C GLN A 3 -2.98 9.33 3.81
N VAL A 4 -2.26 9.60 2.73
CA VAL A 4 -1.67 10.91 2.49
C VAL A 4 -2.43 11.55 1.33
N LEU A 5 -3.13 12.65 1.61
CA LEU A 5 -3.90 13.39 0.62
C LEU A 5 -3.55 14.88 0.72
N HIS A 6 -3.26 15.52 -0.42
CA HIS A 6 -2.84 16.93 -0.48
C HIS A 6 -1.67 17.29 0.46
N GLY A 7 -0.76 16.33 0.71
CA GLY A 7 0.40 16.51 1.59
C GLY A 7 0.11 16.28 3.07
N GLU A 8 -1.13 15.94 3.43
CA GLU A 8 -1.53 15.71 4.82
C GLU A 8 -1.74 14.22 5.11
N ALA A 9 -1.23 13.76 6.26
CA ALA A 9 -1.46 12.41 6.75
C ALA A 9 -2.77 12.37 7.55
N LEU A 10 -3.79 11.72 6.97
CA LEU A 10 -5.14 11.67 7.53
C LEU A 10 -5.50 10.24 7.96
N PRO A 11 -6.16 10.06 9.11
CA PRO A 11 -6.72 8.77 9.48
C PRO A 11 -7.77 8.37 8.45
N LEU A 12 -7.69 7.12 7.97
CA LEU A 12 -8.68 6.57 7.05
C LEU A 12 -9.70 5.72 7.81
N GLU A 13 -9.25 4.64 8.43
CA GLU A 13 -10.09 3.76 9.26
C GLU A 13 -9.23 2.85 10.15
N ASN A 14 -9.86 2.12 11.07
CA ASN A 14 -9.18 1.17 11.95
C ASN A 14 -9.50 -0.27 11.56
N ALA A 15 -8.57 -0.92 10.86
CA ALA A 15 -8.63 -2.36 10.64
C ALA A 15 -8.37 -3.12 11.95
N ARG A 16 -9.25 -4.07 12.28
CA ARG A 16 -9.16 -4.89 13.50
C ARG A 16 -8.10 -5.99 13.43
N THR A 17 -7.72 -6.42 12.23
CA THR A 17 -6.75 -7.48 12.00
C THR A 17 -5.83 -7.14 10.83
N ARG A 18 -4.61 -7.70 10.81
CA ARG A 18 -3.65 -7.50 9.71
C ARG A 18 -4.20 -7.96 8.35
N ARG A 19 -4.80 -9.15 8.30
CA ARG A 19 -5.45 -9.67 7.08
C ARG A 19 -6.63 -8.80 6.64
N GLY A 20 -7.38 -8.25 7.60
CA GLY A 20 -8.43 -7.26 7.31
C GLY A 20 -7.84 -6.00 6.67
N ALA A 21 -6.73 -5.48 7.21
CA ALA A 21 -6.04 -4.33 6.67
C ALA A 21 -5.53 -4.55 5.24
N LEU A 22 -4.93 -5.72 4.95
CA LEU A 22 -4.45 -6.06 3.60
C LEU A 22 -5.58 -6.11 2.57
N ARG A 23 -6.69 -6.80 2.89
CA ARG A 23 -7.88 -6.80 2.03
C ARG A 23 -8.41 -5.40 1.81
N ARG A 24 -8.47 -4.61 2.87
CA ARG A 24 -8.97 -3.24 2.77
C ARG A 24 -8.08 -2.34 1.91
N LEU A 25 -6.76 -2.47 2.02
CA LEU A 25 -5.82 -1.79 1.12
C LEU A 25 -6.03 -2.19 -0.35
N ALA A 26 -6.30 -3.47 -0.61
CA ALA A 26 -6.57 -3.94 -1.97
C ALA A 26 -7.92 -3.41 -2.51
N GLU A 27 -8.96 -3.33 -1.68
CA GLU A 27 -10.24 -2.70 -2.03
C GLU A 27 -10.07 -1.22 -2.38
N ILE A 28 -9.36 -0.47 -1.54
CA ILE A 28 -9.06 0.95 -1.79
C ILE A 28 -8.28 1.11 -3.10
N ALA A 29 -7.32 0.23 -3.37
CA ALA A 29 -6.61 0.23 -4.65
C ALA A 29 -7.56 -0.01 -5.83
N ALA A 30 -8.47 -0.98 -5.73
CA ALA A 30 -9.44 -1.26 -6.77
C ALA A 30 -10.32 -0.04 -7.09
N ASP A 31 -10.75 0.70 -6.06
CA ASP A 31 -11.55 1.92 -6.21
C ASP A 31 -10.78 3.08 -6.88
N MET A 32 -9.45 3.07 -6.81
CA MET A 32 -8.58 4.10 -7.42
C MET A 32 -8.10 3.74 -8.83
N ALA A 33 -8.23 2.48 -9.25
CA ALA A 33 -7.80 2.05 -10.58
C ALA A 33 -8.58 2.82 -11.68
N PRO A 34 -7.98 3.05 -12.87
CA PRO A 34 -6.72 2.50 -13.36
C PRO A 34 -5.47 3.31 -12.98
N PHE A 35 -4.36 2.59 -12.82
CA PHE A 35 -3.06 3.17 -12.48
C PHE A 35 -2.15 3.35 -13.70
N GLU A 36 -1.40 4.45 -13.73
CA GLU A 36 -0.20 4.62 -14.56
C GLU A 36 0.97 3.85 -13.94
N GLU A 37 1.19 4.01 -12.64
CA GLU A 37 2.23 3.34 -11.84
C GLU A 37 1.66 2.88 -10.50
N LEU A 38 2.13 1.74 -10.00
CA LEU A 38 1.71 1.16 -8.71
C LEU A 38 2.90 0.61 -7.95
N ALA A 39 2.97 0.91 -6.65
CA ALA A 39 3.98 0.41 -5.75
C ALA A 39 3.37 -0.10 -4.43
N VAL A 40 3.99 -1.13 -3.87
CA VAL A 40 3.74 -1.62 -2.51
C VAL A 40 4.98 -1.34 -1.66
N MET A 41 4.78 -0.58 -0.59
CA MET A 41 5.84 -0.17 0.32
C MET A 41 5.69 -0.87 1.67
N HIS A 42 6.81 -1.26 2.30
CA HIS A 42 6.77 -1.94 3.60
C HIS A 42 7.86 -1.50 4.58
N ALA A 43 7.61 -1.64 5.89
CA ALA A 43 8.61 -1.44 6.94
C ALA A 43 8.97 -2.79 7.58
N ARG A 44 10.08 -3.41 7.14
CA ARG A 44 10.54 -4.75 7.61
C ARG A 44 9.45 -5.84 7.52
N ALA A 45 8.60 -5.79 6.49
CA ALA A 45 7.48 -6.71 6.30
C ALA A 45 7.36 -7.21 4.84
N PRO A 46 8.44 -7.78 4.27
CA PRO A 46 8.47 -8.16 2.85
C PRO A 46 7.39 -9.20 2.50
N THR A 47 7.09 -10.15 3.38
CA THR A 47 6.07 -11.17 3.15
C THR A 47 4.66 -10.56 3.01
N LEU A 48 4.31 -9.61 3.87
CA LEU A 48 3.01 -8.90 3.78
C LEU A 48 2.94 -8.02 2.53
N ALA A 49 4.06 -7.44 2.13
CA ALA A 49 4.16 -6.64 0.90
C ALA A 49 3.91 -7.50 -0.34
N GLN A 50 4.51 -8.69 -0.40
CA GLN A 50 4.30 -9.63 -1.50
C GLN A 50 2.87 -10.19 -1.53
N GLU A 51 2.28 -10.47 -0.36
CA GLU A 51 0.87 -10.84 -0.28
C GLU A 51 -0.03 -9.74 -0.86
N LEU A 52 0.19 -8.47 -0.48
CA LEU A 52 -0.56 -7.34 -1.03
C LEU A 52 -0.33 -7.18 -2.53
N ALA A 53 0.90 -7.27 -3.02
CA ALA A 53 1.21 -7.19 -4.45
C ALA A 53 0.49 -8.28 -5.25
N GLY A 54 0.45 -9.51 -4.73
CA GLY A 54 -0.32 -10.61 -5.32
C GLY A 54 -1.83 -10.33 -5.37
N MET A 55 -2.37 -9.67 -4.34
CA MET A 55 -3.77 -9.23 -4.36
C MET A 55 -4.03 -8.14 -5.41
N LEU A 56 -3.03 -7.31 -5.74
CA LEU A 56 -3.16 -6.20 -6.70
C LEU A 56 -2.85 -6.60 -8.16
N ALA A 57 -2.34 -7.81 -8.39
CA ALA A 57 -1.93 -8.34 -9.70
C ALA A 57 -3.03 -8.29 -10.78
N HIS A 58 -4.30 -8.27 -10.39
CA HIS A 58 -5.44 -8.17 -11.30
C HIS A 58 -5.78 -6.72 -11.70
N LEU A 59 -5.21 -5.71 -11.02
CA LEU A 59 -5.44 -4.28 -11.26
C LEU A 59 -4.29 -3.62 -12.04
N HIS A 60 -3.08 -4.16 -11.97
CA HIS A 60 -1.89 -3.66 -12.64
C HIS A 60 -0.94 -4.81 -12.98
N PRO A 61 -0.20 -4.76 -14.11
CA PRO A 61 0.75 -5.83 -14.47
C PRO A 61 1.72 -6.14 -13.32
N PRO A 62 1.75 -7.39 -12.81
CA PRO A 62 2.53 -7.74 -11.61
C PRO A 62 4.01 -7.38 -11.71
N GLU A 63 4.61 -7.54 -12.88
CA GLU A 63 5.99 -7.21 -13.19
C GLU A 63 6.30 -5.69 -13.13
N ARG A 64 5.26 -4.86 -13.14
CA ARG A 64 5.35 -3.40 -12.98
C ARG A 64 4.98 -2.92 -11.58
N ILE A 65 4.50 -3.79 -10.70
CA ILE A 65 4.24 -3.43 -9.30
C ILE A 65 5.58 -3.37 -8.56
N VAL A 66 6.03 -2.16 -8.22
CA VAL A 66 7.27 -1.96 -7.46
C VAL A 66 7.04 -2.37 -6.01
N VAL A 67 7.76 -3.38 -5.52
CA VAL A 67 7.75 -3.74 -4.09
C VAL A 67 9.04 -3.28 -3.44
N SER A 68 8.95 -2.40 -2.44
CA SER A 68 10.15 -1.82 -1.81
C SER A 68 10.00 -1.56 -0.30
N GLN A 69 11.13 -1.51 0.38
CA GLN A 69 11.19 -1.15 1.80
C GLN A 69 11.22 0.37 1.96
N VAL A 70 10.42 0.91 2.88
CA VAL A 70 10.48 2.33 3.25
C VAL A 70 11.80 2.67 3.94
N GLY A 71 12.29 3.89 3.71
CA GLY A 71 13.46 4.44 4.38
C GLY A 71 13.23 4.67 5.88
N ALA A 72 14.32 4.92 6.62
CA ALA A 72 14.31 5.06 8.07
C ALA A 72 13.38 6.17 8.60
N ILE A 73 13.25 7.27 7.86
CA ILE A 73 12.38 8.41 8.23
C ILE A 73 10.93 7.95 8.30
N LEU A 74 10.39 7.43 7.20
CA LEU A 74 9.02 6.91 7.17
C LEU A 74 8.83 5.75 8.16
N GLY A 75 9.79 4.81 8.19
CA GLY A 75 9.75 3.64 9.06
C GLY A 75 9.63 3.98 10.55
N THR A 76 10.19 5.11 11.00
CA THR A 76 10.11 5.57 12.40
C THR A 76 8.70 6.01 12.77
N HIS A 77 7.93 6.56 11.82
CA HIS A 77 6.56 7.01 12.06
C HIS A 77 5.52 5.88 11.92
N VAL A 78 5.68 5.01 10.92
CA VAL A 78 4.71 3.93 10.67
C VAL A 78 4.97 2.67 11.50
N GLY A 79 6.20 2.52 12.00
CA GLY A 79 6.64 1.38 12.79
C GLY A 79 6.91 0.10 11.97
N PRO A 80 7.63 -0.87 12.54
CA PRO A 80 7.84 -2.18 11.91
C PRO A 80 6.52 -2.93 11.68
N GLY A 81 6.41 -3.63 10.55
CA GLY A 81 5.19 -4.36 10.18
C GLY A 81 4.21 -3.54 9.32
N ALA A 82 4.48 -2.25 9.09
CA ALA A 82 3.67 -1.43 8.20
C ALA A 82 3.78 -1.88 6.74
N VAL A 83 2.66 -1.80 6.03
CA VAL A 83 2.54 -2.07 4.59
C VAL A 83 1.50 -1.11 4.01
N GLY A 84 1.71 -0.65 2.78
CA GLY A 84 0.80 0.27 2.11
C GLY A 84 1.05 0.32 0.61
N ILE A 85 0.19 1.06 -0.09
CA ILE A 85 0.27 1.28 -1.53
C ILE A 85 0.64 2.72 -1.83
N CYS A 86 1.31 2.94 -2.96
CA CYS A 86 1.51 4.25 -3.58
C CYS A 86 1.18 4.11 -5.06
N CYS A 87 0.51 5.09 -5.66
CA CYS A 87 0.10 5.01 -7.06
C CYS A 87 0.16 6.36 -7.75
N VAL A 88 0.29 6.31 -9.07
CA VAL A 88 0.00 7.41 -10.00
C VAL A 88 -1.24 7.01 -10.78
N LEU A 89 -2.29 7.83 -10.74
CA LEU A 89 -3.54 7.56 -11.45
C LEU A 89 -3.39 7.91 -12.93
N LYS A 90 -4.03 7.15 -13.82
CA LYS A 90 -4.13 7.56 -15.23
C LYS A 90 -4.96 8.84 -15.35
N ARG A 91 -4.52 9.75 -16.21
CA ARG A 91 -5.26 10.95 -16.58
C ARG A 91 -6.41 10.65 -17.54
#